data_AF-A0A4Q5PVS1-F1
#
_entry.id   AF-A0A4Q5PVS1-F1
#
_cell.length_a   1.000
_cell.length_b   1.000
_cell.length_c   1.000
_cell.angle_alpha   90.00
_cell.angle_beta   90.00
_cell.angle_gamma   90.00
#
_symmetry.space_group_name_H-M   'P 1'
#
loop_
_entity.id
_entity.type
_entity.pdbx_description
1 polymer ?
#
loop_
_entity_poly.entity_id
_entity_poly.type
_entity_poly.pdbx_seq_one_letter_code
_entity_poly.pdbx_strand_id
1 'polypeptide(L)' 'MTDIKTKNNTAQPNNKLDPLWYKDAVIYQLHVKTFADSNNDGIGDFIGLTEKLDYLQELGVNTLWLMPFY' A
#
# COMPACT_ATOMS: atom_id res chain seq x y z
N MET A 1 -7.88 53.68 3.45
CA MET A 1 -6.57 53.64 4.12
C MET A 1 -6.50 52.30 4.82
N THR A 2 -6.23 51.22 4.06
CA THR A 2 -4.99 50.40 4.16
C THR A 2 -4.90 49.72 5.53
N ASP A 3 -4.94 48.39 5.66
CA ASP A 3 -4.02 47.47 4.98
C ASP A 3 -4.62 46.14 4.49
N ILE A 4 -4.20 45.81 3.28
CA ILE A 4 -4.29 44.52 2.60
C ILE A 4 -3.14 43.65 3.11
N LYS A 5 -3.39 42.34 3.17
CA LYS A 5 -2.46 41.20 3.40
C LYS A 5 -2.25 40.82 4.86
N THR A 6 -2.67 39.59 5.18
CA THR A 6 -1.73 38.52 5.54
C THR A 6 -2.39 37.15 5.38
N LYS A 7 -1.92 36.46 4.33
CA LYS A 7 -1.86 35.00 4.12
C LYS A 7 -3.17 34.29 3.77
N ASN A 8 -3.40 34.22 2.46
CA ASN A 8 -3.91 33.01 1.80
C ASN A 8 -3.29 31.79 2.48
N ASN A 9 -4.10 31.04 3.22
CA ASN A 9 -3.69 29.73 3.70
C ASN A 9 -3.54 28.89 2.44
N THR A 10 -2.28 28.69 2.05
CA THR A 10 -1.90 27.73 1.02
C THR A 10 -2.68 26.46 1.27
N ALA A 11 -3.33 25.92 0.23
CA ALA A 11 -3.90 24.59 0.25
C ALA A 11 -2.80 23.63 0.72
N GLN A 12 -2.77 23.37 2.02
CA GLN A 12 -2.01 22.29 2.58
C GLN A 12 -2.56 21.06 1.87
N PRO A 13 -1.76 20.26 1.15
CA PRO A 13 -2.25 18.96 0.72
C PRO A 13 -2.67 18.27 2.01
N ASN A 14 -3.98 18.12 2.15
CA ASN A 14 -4.65 17.47 3.26
C ASN A 14 -4.26 16.00 3.19
N ASN A 15 -3.03 15.69 3.59
CA ASN A 15 -2.52 14.33 3.73
C ASN A 15 -3.11 13.68 5.00
N LYS A 16 -4.40 13.92 5.25
CA LYS A 16 -5.19 13.09 6.13
C LYS A 16 -5.48 11.84 5.31
N LEU A 17 -4.81 10.75 5.66
CA LEU A 17 -5.27 9.41 5.32
C LEU A 17 -6.77 9.37 5.60
N ASP A 18 -7.57 9.14 4.56
CA ASP A 18 -9.01 9.00 4.72
C ASP A 18 -9.24 7.90 5.78
N PRO A 19 -9.88 8.19 6.92
CA PRO A 19 -10.13 7.19 7.95
C PRO A 19 -10.97 6.01 7.41
N LEU A 20 -11.62 6.17 6.26
CA LEU A 20 -12.42 5.16 5.58
C LEU A 20 -11.72 4.52 4.37
N TRP A 21 -10.39 4.62 4.25
CA TRP A 21 -9.60 4.05 3.13
C TRP A 21 -9.97 2.61 2.75
N TYR A 22 -10.39 1.81 3.73
CA TYR A 22 -10.77 0.40 3.56
C TYR A 22 -12.04 0.21 2.72
N LYS A 23 -12.88 1.23 2.56
CA LYS A 23 -14.11 1.15 1.75
C LYS A 23 -13.80 1.08 0.25
N ASP A 24 -12.73 1.74 -0.17
CA ASP A 24 -12.27 1.80 -1.56
C ASP A 24 -11.03 0.91 -1.79
N ALA A 25 -10.68 0.07 -0.80
CA ALA A 25 -9.53 -0.80 -0.87
C ALA A 25 -9.77 -1.98 -1.82
N VAL A 26 -8.83 -2.20 -2.74
CA VAL A 26 -8.74 -3.42 -3.54
C VAL A 26 -7.78 -4.36 -2.83
N ILE A 27 -8.35 -5.32 -2.11
CA ILE A 27 -7.61 -6.22 -1.22
C ILE A 27 -7.25 -7.50 -1.97
N TYR A 28 -5.97 -7.87 -1.95
CA TYR A 28 -5.49 -9.15 -2.44
C TYR A 28 -5.08 -10.05 -1.28
N GLN A 29 -5.76 -11.19 -1.15
CA GLN A 29 -5.44 -12.18 -0.13
C GLN A 29 -4.42 -13.19 -0.67
N LEU A 30 -3.35 -13.43 0.09
CA LEU A 30 -2.33 -14.42 -0.31
C LEU A 30 -1.68 -15.14 0.87
N HIS A 31 -1.06 -16.28 0.56
CA HIS A 31 -0.24 -17.05 1.50
C HIS A 31 1.24 -16.92 1.11
N VAL A 32 2.08 -16.40 2.02
CA VAL A 32 3.51 -16.12 1.74
C VAL A 32 4.23 -17.37 1.24
N LYS A 33 4.08 -18.49 1.96
CA LYS A 33 4.69 -19.80 1.64
C LYS A 33 4.36 -20.39 0.27
N THR A 34 3.35 -19.90 -0.44
CA THR A 34 2.96 -20.44 -1.75
C THR A 34 3.04 -19.42 -2.87
N PHE A 35 3.47 -18.19 -2.57
CA PHE A 35 3.36 -17.09 -3.51
C PHE A 35 4.60 -16.91 -4.38
N ALA A 36 5.77 -16.70 -3.77
CA ALA A 36 7.03 -16.52 -4.48
C ALA A 36 8.21 -16.94 -3.60
N ASP A 37 9.05 -17.82 -4.14
CA ASP A 37 10.28 -18.35 -3.52
C ASP A 37 11.48 -17.58 -4.07
N SER A 38 12.31 -17.02 -3.17
CA SER A 38 13.50 -16.24 -3.53
C SER A 38 14.81 -17.04 -3.46
N ASN A 39 14.82 -18.16 -2.74
CA ASN A 39 16.05 -18.91 -2.42
C ASN A 39 16.10 -20.31 -3.05
N ASN A 40 15.05 -20.71 -3.78
CA ASN A 40 14.85 -22.00 -4.44
C ASN A 40 14.75 -23.19 -3.47
N ASP A 41 14.24 -22.98 -2.25
CA ASP A 41 13.95 -24.06 -1.29
C ASP A 41 12.56 -24.70 -1.50
N GLY A 42 11.76 -24.16 -2.42
CA GLY A 42 10.40 -24.62 -2.76
C GLY A 42 9.30 -24.02 -1.88
N ILE A 43 9.64 -23.10 -0.96
CA ILE A 43 8.71 -22.43 -0.06
C ILE A 43 8.80 -20.93 -0.31
N GLY A 44 7.64 -20.31 -0.50
CA GLY A 44 7.59 -18.86 -0.66
C GLY A 44 8.00 -18.10 0.61
N ASP A 45 8.61 -16.94 0.42
CA ASP A 45 9.17 -16.14 1.50
C ASP A 45 8.86 -14.65 1.31
N PHE A 46 9.19 -13.83 2.31
CA PHE A 46 8.91 -12.40 2.27
C PHE A 46 9.78 -11.64 1.26
N ILE A 47 10.97 -12.15 0.94
CA ILE A 47 11.84 -11.54 -0.08
C ILE A 47 11.18 -11.72 -1.45
N GLY A 48 10.77 -12.95 -1.78
CA GLY A 48 10.03 -13.26 -3.00
C GLY A 48 8.70 -12.50 -3.09
N LEU A 49 7.97 -12.34 -1.99
CA LEU A 49 6.78 -11.48 -1.97
C LEU A 49 7.12 -10.02 -2.29
N THR A 50 8.18 -9.48 -1.70
CA THR A 50 8.61 -8.09 -1.91
C THR A 50 8.98 -7.83 -3.38
N GLU A 51 9.63 -8.79 -4.02
CA GLU A 51 9.98 -8.73 -5.45
C GLU A 51 8.76 -8.70 -6.40
N LYS A 52 7.57 -9.07 -5.92
CA LYS A 52 6.33 -9.04 -6.70
C LYS A 52 5.40 -7.89 -6.33
N LEU A 53 5.83 -6.95 -5.47
CA LEU A 53 5.00 -5.80 -5.13
C LEU A 53 4.69 -4.94 -6.35
N ASP A 54 5.64 -4.76 -7.27
CA ASP A 54 5.40 -4.02 -8.52
C ASP A 54 4.30 -4.69 -9.36
N TYR A 55 4.32 -6.03 -9.46
CA TYR A 55 3.26 -6.80 -10.11
C TYR A 55 1.89 -6.59 -9.46
N LEU A 56 1.83 -6.61 -8.12
CA LEU A 56 0.58 -6.40 -7.37
C LEU A 56 0.07 -4.96 -7.54
N GLN A 57 0.96 -3.98 -7.58
CA GLN A 57 0.62 -2.59 -7.83
C GLN A 57 0.10 -2.40 -9.26
N GLU A 58 0.74 -2.99 -10.28
CA GLU A 58 0.28 -2.96 -11.67
C GLU A 58 -1.09 -3.63 -11.85
N LEU A 59 -1.37 -4.68 -11.07
CA LEU A 59 -2.69 -5.31 -11.01
C LEU A 59 -3.76 -4.37 -10.43
N GLY A 60 -3.38 -3.28 -9.76
CA GLY A 60 -4.28 -2.31 -9.14
C GLY A 60 -4.63 -2.64 -7.69
N VAL A 61 -3.92 -3.57 -7.07
CA VAL A 61 -4.08 -3.89 -5.65
C VAL A 61 -3.45 -2.78 -4.83
N ASN A 62 -4.15 -2.30 -3.81
CA ASN A 62 -3.62 -1.29 -2.89
C ASN A 62 -3.43 -1.82 -1.46
N THR A 63 -3.97 -3.01 -1.15
CA THR A 63 -3.94 -3.58 0.19
C THR A 63 -3.71 -5.09 0.11
N LEU A 64 -2.82 -5.62 0.96
CA LEU A 64 -2.57 -7.05 1.07
C LEU A 64 -3.19 -7.62 2.34
N TRP A 65 -3.88 -8.75 2.20
CA TRP A 65 -4.32 -9.57 3.32
C TRP A 65 -3.51 -10.86 3.37
N LEU A 66 -2.58 -10.92 4.32
CA LEU A 66 -1.73 -12.10 4.49
C LEU A 66 -2.45 -13.15 5.33
N MET A 67 -2.50 -14.38 4.79
CA MET A 67 -2.82 -15.59 5.55
C MET A 67 -1.79 -15.79 6.67
N PRO A 68 -2.12 -16.51 7.76
CA PRO A 68 -1.20 -16.64 8.88
C PRO A 68 0.20 -17.16 8.50
N PHE A 69 1.24 -16.50 9.03
CA PHE A 69 2.64 -16.70 8.66
C PHE A 69 3.56 -16.96 9.88
N TYR A 70 3.07 -17.74 10.85
CA TYR A 70 3.86 -18.14 12.01
C TYR A 70 5.09 -18.98 11.65
#